data_AF-A0A528A469-F1
#
_entry.id   AF-A0A528A469-F1
#
_cell.length_a   1.000
_cell.length_b   1.000
_cell.length_c   1.000
_cell.angle_alpha   90.00
_cell.angle_beta   90.00
_cell.angle_gamma   90.00
#
_symmetry.space_group_name_H-M   'P 1'
#
loop_
_entity.id
_entity.type
_entity.pdbx_description
1 polymer ?
#
loop_
_entity_poly.entity_id
_entity_poly.type
_entity_poly.pdbx_seq_one_letter_code
_entity_poly.pdbx_strand_id
1 'polypeptide(L)'
;VSVRGAKFEWTRGERKRFRSSNAVWRGFCADCGTPLTFEAPDGIALAIAAFDHAEEIAPTVQWGIEAKLPYVDHIHELPGEDTLADTSSSSYLADLVSYQHPDHDTEQWPPEERS
;
A
#
# COMPACT_ATOMS: atom_id res chain seq x y z
N VAL A 1 -9.22 2.75 4.24
CA VAL A 1 -9.88 3.00 5.54
C VAL A 1 -10.04 4.49 5.77
N SER A 2 -11.23 4.98 6.10
CA SER A 2 -11.42 6.40 6.47
C SER A 2 -10.86 6.66 7.88
N VAL A 3 -10.13 7.76 8.07
CA VAL A 3 -9.61 8.14 9.40
C VAL A 3 -10.53 9.12 10.14
N ARG A 4 -11.79 9.30 9.70
CA ARG A 4 -12.72 10.23 10.34
C ARG A 4 -12.80 9.98 11.85
N GLY A 5 -12.49 11.01 12.64
CA GLY A 5 -12.49 10.95 14.11
C GLY A 5 -11.23 10.38 14.74
N ALA A 6 -10.27 9.87 13.95
CA ALA A 6 -8.96 9.45 14.44
C ALA A 6 -7.96 10.61 14.42
N LYS A 7 -6.99 10.58 15.34
CA LYS A 7 -5.79 11.41 15.23
C LYS A 7 -4.86 10.76 14.20
N PHE A 8 -4.47 11.53 13.20
CA PHE A 8 -3.62 11.05 12.11
C PHE A 8 -2.46 12.02 11.90
N GLU A 9 -1.25 11.48 11.84
CA GLU A 9 0.00 12.21 11.66
C GLU A 9 0.98 11.36 10.86
N TRP A 10 1.74 11.99 9.96
CA TRP A 10 2.88 11.34 9.32
C TRP A 10 4.09 11.47 10.25
N THR A 11 4.55 10.35 10.76
CA THR A 11 5.70 10.31 11.68
C THR A 11 7.02 10.48 10.94
N ARG A 12 7.06 10.16 9.63
CA ARG A 12 8.25 10.20 8.78
C ARG A 12 7.92 10.52 7.33
N GLY A 13 8.77 11.36 6.74
CA GLY A 13 8.59 11.83 5.37
C GLY A 13 7.27 12.56 5.16
N GLU A 14 7.02 12.96 3.93
CA GLU A 14 5.73 13.49 3.51
C GLU A 14 5.30 12.80 2.22
N ARG A 15 4.00 12.55 2.10
CA ARG A 15 3.44 12.00 0.86
C ARG A 15 3.45 13.07 -0.22
N LYS A 16 3.78 12.67 -1.45
CA LYS A 16 3.53 13.52 -2.62
C LYS A 16 2.03 13.49 -2.93
N ARG A 17 1.46 14.65 -3.29
CA ARG A 17 0.02 14.78 -3.60
C ARG A 17 -0.21 15.08 -5.08
N PHE A 18 -1.23 14.46 -5.65
CA PHE A 18 -1.72 14.71 -6.99
C PHE A 18 -3.23 15.01 -6.98
N ARG A 19 -3.65 16.10 -7.62
CA ARG A 19 -5.07 16.50 -7.71
C ARG A 19 -5.76 15.68 -8.79
N SER A 20 -6.29 14.52 -8.42
CA SER A 20 -6.88 13.57 -9.39
C SER A 20 -8.25 13.99 -9.91
N SER A 21 -8.91 14.95 -9.28
CA SER A 21 -10.13 15.58 -9.79
C SER A 21 -10.31 16.97 -9.20
N ASN A 22 -11.38 17.67 -9.60
CA ASN A 22 -11.78 18.91 -8.95
C ASN A 22 -12.09 18.74 -7.45
N ALA A 23 -12.45 17.53 -7.01
CA ALA A 23 -12.88 17.23 -5.65
C ALA A 23 -11.83 16.51 -4.78
N VAL A 24 -10.87 15.80 -5.37
CA VAL A 24 -10.05 14.81 -4.64
C VAL A 24 -8.57 14.95 -4.91
N TRP A 25 -7.77 14.71 -3.86
CA TRP A 25 -6.32 14.50 -3.94
C TRP A 25 -5.95 13.03 -3.68
N ARG A 26 -4.89 12.56 -4.34
CA ARG A 26 -4.27 11.26 -4.10
C ARG A 26 -2.86 11.46 -3.58
N GLY A 27 -2.56 10.87 -2.42
CA GLY A 27 -1.23 10.85 -1.85
C GLY A 27 -0.49 9.55 -2.18
N PHE A 28 0.80 9.64 -2.45
CA PHE A 28 1.66 8.51 -2.77
C PHE A 28 3.09 8.73 -2.26
N CYS A 29 3.84 7.64 -2.09
CA CYS A 29 5.27 7.71 -1.76
C CYS A 29 6.04 8.44 -2.87
N ALA A 30 6.83 9.45 -2.51
CA ALA A 30 7.57 10.24 -3.49
C ALA A 30 8.66 9.44 -4.23
N ASP A 31 9.17 8.38 -3.61
CA ASP A 31 10.30 7.59 -4.12
C ASP A 31 9.85 6.41 -4.98
N CYS A 32 8.84 5.65 -4.56
CA CYS A 32 8.39 4.43 -5.25
C CYS A 32 6.98 4.51 -5.87
N GLY A 33 6.21 5.56 -5.57
CA GLY A 33 4.86 5.72 -6.14
C GLY A 33 3.74 4.95 -5.45
N THR A 34 4.02 4.21 -4.37
CA THR A 34 3.00 3.47 -3.60
C THR A 34 1.83 4.38 -3.20
N PRO A 35 0.58 4.03 -3.55
CA PRO A 35 -0.59 4.79 -3.12
C PRO A 35 -0.75 4.74 -1.60
N LEU A 36 -0.89 5.90 -0.97
CA LEU A 36 -1.04 6.02 0.48
C LEU A 36 -2.41 6.57 0.86
N THR A 37 -2.87 7.61 0.18
CA THR A 37 -4.10 8.31 0.59
C THR A 37 -5.05 8.62 -0.56
N PHE A 38 -6.33 8.60 -0.24
CA PHE A 38 -7.41 9.24 -0.99
C PHE A 38 -8.02 10.33 -0.10
N GLU A 39 -8.06 11.57 -0.59
CA GLU A 39 -8.41 12.73 0.22
C GLU A 39 -9.53 13.50 -0.43
N ALA A 40 -10.69 13.44 0.21
CA ALA A 40 -11.91 14.08 -0.23
C ALA A 40 -12.33 15.15 0.80
N PRO A 41 -13.31 16.02 0.46
CA PRO A 41 -13.73 17.11 1.36
C PRO A 41 -14.20 16.65 2.73
N ASP A 42 -14.62 15.39 2.82
CA ASP A 42 -15.17 14.72 3.98
C ASP A 42 -14.13 13.91 4.78
N GLY A 43 -12.85 13.96 4.37
CA GLY A 43 -11.73 13.42 5.11
C GLY A 43 -10.69 12.68 4.27
N ILE A 44 -9.71 12.12 4.96
CA ILE A 44 -8.66 11.28 4.37
C ILE A 44 -8.96 9.81 4.60
N ALA A 45 -8.67 9.00 3.59
CA ALA A 45 -8.68 7.56 3.66
C ALA A 45 -7.29 7.02 3.31
N LEU A 46 -6.83 6.03 4.08
CA LEU A 46 -5.56 5.34 3.87
C LEU A 46 -5.76 4.07 3.03
N ALA A 47 -4.78 3.74 2.20
CA ALA A 47 -4.73 2.45 1.51
C ALA A 47 -4.56 1.31 2.52
N ILE A 48 -5.36 0.24 2.41
CA ILE A 48 -5.33 -0.88 3.36
C ILE A 48 -3.98 -1.61 3.29
N ALA A 49 -3.47 -1.85 2.09
CA ALA A 49 -2.19 -2.54 1.87
C ALA A 49 -0.94 -1.71 2.24
N ALA A 50 -1.11 -0.53 2.86
CA ALA A 50 -0.01 0.28 3.38
C ALA A 50 0.18 0.10 4.91
N PHE A 51 -0.63 -0.74 5.56
CA PHE A 51 -0.49 -1.09 6.97
C PHE A 51 0.31 -2.39 7.12
N ASP A 52 1.03 -2.51 8.24
CA ASP A 52 1.83 -3.70 8.55
C ASP A 52 0.97 -4.97 8.72
N HIS A 53 -0.23 -4.83 9.32
CA HIS A 53 -1.21 -5.91 9.52
C HIS A 53 -2.48 -5.67 8.67
N ALA A 54 -2.30 -5.59 7.35
CA ALA A 54 -3.40 -5.29 6.42
C ALA A 54 -4.52 -6.35 6.42
N GLU A 55 -4.21 -7.60 6.76
CA GLU A 55 -5.14 -8.73 6.88
C GLU A 55 -6.22 -8.53 7.96
N GLU A 56 -5.94 -7.70 8.97
CA GLU A 56 -6.90 -7.36 10.02
C GLU A 56 -7.96 -6.34 9.55
N ILE A 57 -7.78 -5.76 8.36
CA ILE A 57 -8.57 -4.66 7.83
C ILE A 57 -9.39 -5.12 6.62
N ALA A 58 -10.32 -6.04 6.85
CA ALA A 58 -11.21 -6.56 5.81
C ALA A 58 -12.14 -5.45 5.24
N PRO A 59 -12.19 -5.24 3.91
CA PRO A 59 -13.16 -4.33 3.30
C PRO A 59 -14.60 -4.79 3.52
N THR A 60 -15.52 -3.87 3.84
CA THR A 60 -16.94 -4.17 4.08
C THR A 60 -17.88 -3.64 3.00
N VAL A 61 -17.39 -2.76 2.12
CA VAL A 61 -18.17 -2.13 1.05
C VAL A 61 -17.32 -2.05 -0.21
N GLN A 62 -17.92 -2.38 -1.36
CA GLN A 62 -17.32 -2.17 -2.68
C GLN A 62 -17.91 -0.93 -3.33
N TRP A 63 -17.05 -0.09 -3.92
CA TRP A 63 -17.43 1.14 -4.62
C TRP A 63 -17.03 1.05 -6.09
N GLY A 64 -17.79 1.70 -6.98
CA GLY A 64 -17.48 1.75 -8.41
C GLY A 64 -17.69 0.42 -9.15
N ILE A 65 -18.64 -0.41 -8.68
CA ILE A 65 -18.86 -1.76 -9.22
C ILE A 65 -19.33 -1.76 -10.68
N GLU A 66 -19.88 -0.65 -11.17
CA GLU A 66 -20.25 -0.45 -12.57
C GLU A 66 -19.05 -0.52 -13.52
N ALA A 67 -17.84 -0.26 -13.00
CA ALA A 67 -16.58 -0.36 -13.73
C ALA A 67 -15.70 -1.53 -13.22
N LYS A 68 -16.26 -2.45 -12.42
CA LYS A 68 -15.52 -3.62 -11.93
C LYS A 68 -15.08 -4.46 -13.13
N LEU A 69 -13.80 -4.83 -13.16
CA LEU A 69 -13.27 -5.69 -14.22
C LEU A 69 -13.88 -7.10 -14.08
N PRO A 70 -14.38 -7.74 -15.16
CA PRO A 70 -15.11 -9.00 -15.06
C PRO A 70 -14.32 -10.14 -14.41
N TYR A 71 -13.01 -10.17 -14.58
CA TYR A 71 -12.16 -11.23 -14.05
C TYR A 71 -11.94 -11.17 -12.53
N VAL A 72 -12.28 -10.06 -11.87
CA VAL A 72 -12.05 -9.88 -10.42
C VAL A 72 -12.74 -10.96 -9.59
N ASP A 73 -13.94 -11.38 -10.00
CA ASP A 73 -14.71 -12.41 -9.30
C ASP A 73 -14.08 -13.81 -9.42
N HIS A 74 -13.21 -14.01 -10.41
CA HIS A 74 -12.59 -15.30 -10.74
C HIS A 74 -11.10 -15.36 -10.40
N ILE A 75 -10.52 -14.31 -9.78
CA ILE A 75 -9.08 -14.30 -9.43
C ILE A 75 -8.70 -15.51 -8.57
N HIS A 76 -9.57 -15.91 -7.64
CA HIS A 76 -9.34 -17.05 -6.75
C HIS A 76 -9.33 -18.42 -7.45
N GLU A 77 -9.79 -18.50 -8.70
CA GLU A 77 -9.78 -19.72 -9.52
C GLU A 77 -8.49 -19.86 -10.34
N LEU A 78 -7.67 -18.81 -10.41
CA LEU A 78 -6.40 -18.84 -11.12
C LEU A 78 -5.41 -19.76 -10.39
N PRO A 79 -4.52 -20.45 -11.13
CA PRO A 79 -3.40 -21.16 -10.52
C PRO A 79 -2.58 -20.18 -9.66
N GLY A 80 -2.38 -20.53 -8.39
CA GLY A 80 -1.49 -19.83 -7.48
C GLY A 80 -0.15 -20.55 -7.39
N GLU A 81 0.93 -19.78 -7.27
CA GLU A 81 2.28 -20.30 -7.08
C GLU A 81 2.91 -19.56 -5.89
N ASP A 82 3.58 -20.29 -5.01
CA ASP A 82 4.39 -19.67 -3.97
C ASP A 82 5.57 -18.93 -4.58
N THR A 83 6.04 -17.86 -3.92
CA THR A 83 7.18 -17.06 -4.43
C THR A 83 8.42 -17.90 -4.73
N LEU A 84 8.65 -18.99 -3.99
CA LEU A 84 9.78 -19.90 -4.16
C LEU A 84 9.52 -21.09 -5.10
N ALA A 85 8.32 -21.21 -5.67
CA ALA A 85 7.97 -22.31 -6.58
C ALA A 85 8.81 -22.26 -7.89
N ASP A 86 9.22 -21.06 -8.32
CA ASP A 86 10.14 -20.90 -9.45
C ASP A 86 11.60 -21.12 -9.03
N THR A 87 12.03 -22.38 -9.14
CA THR A 87 13.42 -22.79 -8.88
C THR A 87 14.45 -22.06 -9.74
N SER A 88 14.08 -21.57 -10.93
CA SER A 88 14.99 -20.81 -11.81
C SER A 88 15.31 -19.41 -11.28
N SER A 89 14.41 -18.86 -10.44
CA SER A 89 14.57 -17.59 -9.76
C SER A 89 15.16 -17.72 -8.35
N SER A 90 15.33 -18.94 -7.83
CA SER A 90 15.72 -19.19 -6.42
C SER A 90 17.03 -18.51 -6.01
N SER A 91 18.05 -18.49 -6.88
CA SER A 91 19.32 -17.80 -6.59
C SER A 91 19.16 -16.29 -6.56
N TYR A 92 18.31 -15.72 -7.42
CA TYR A 92 18.01 -14.29 -7.42
C TYR A 92 17.23 -13.87 -6.17
N LEU A 93 16.23 -14.67 -5.78
CA LEU A 93 15.41 -14.41 -4.59
C LEU A 93 16.22 -14.51 -3.29
N ALA A 94 17.22 -15.40 -3.23
CA ALA A 94 18.07 -15.57 -2.05
C ALA A 94 18.91 -14.32 -1.71
N ASP A 95 19.26 -13.52 -2.72
CA ASP A 95 20.08 -12.32 -2.56
C ASP A 95 19.25 -11.02 -2.49
N LEU A 96 17.91 -11.10 -2.53
CA LEU A 96 17.05 -9.93 -2.47
C LEU A 96 17.12 -9.26 -1.10
N VAL A 97 17.39 -7.95 -1.13
CA VAL A 97 17.38 -7.09 0.04
C VAL A 97 16.26 -6.06 -0.11
N SER A 98 15.34 -6.03 0.84
CA SER A 98 14.35 -4.95 0.91
C SER A 98 15.00 -3.65 1.37
N TYR A 99 14.72 -2.58 0.64
CA TYR A 99 15.01 -1.19 1.05
C TYR A 99 13.75 -0.47 1.56
N GLN A 100 12.66 -1.20 1.76
CA GLN A 100 11.46 -0.68 2.39
C GLN A 100 11.65 -0.64 3.90
N HIS A 101 10.97 0.31 4.56
CA HIS A 101 10.90 0.35 6.01
C HIS A 101 10.34 -0.99 6.53
N PRO A 102 10.88 -1.54 7.62
CA PRO A 102 10.35 -2.77 8.18
C PRO A 102 8.96 -2.54 8.81
N ASP A 103 8.27 -3.63 9.10
CA ASP A 103 6.94 -3.71 9.70
C ASP A 103 6.94 -3.47 11.22
N HIS A 104 7.77 -2.56 11.70
CA HIS A 104 7.85 -2.15 13.11
C HIS A 104 8.52 -0.79 13.25
N ASP A 105 8.27 -0.11 14.38
CA ASP A 105 8.92 1.16 14.70
C ASP A 105 10.44 0.98 14.80
N THR A 106 11.17 1.86 14.11
CA THR A 106 12.64 1.96 14.21
C THR A 106 12.99 3.32 14.82
N GLU A 107 14.15 3.48 15.45
CA GLU A 107 14.57 4.80 15.96
C GLU A 107 15.06 5.72 14.81
N GLN A 108 15.75 5.13 13.83
CA GLN A 108 16.32 5.81 12.67
C GLN A 108 16.03 5.01 11.40
N TRP A 109 15.66 5.71 10.33
CA TRP A 109 15.47 5.11 9.01
C TRP A 109 15.80 6.11 7.88
N PRO A 110 16.52 5.69 6.82
CA PRO A 110 17.18 4.38 6.68
C PRO A 110 18.31 4.18 7.72
N PRO A 111 18.77 2.94 7.96
CA PRO A 111 19.89 2.69 8.87
C PRO A 111 21.17 3.38 8.37
N GLU A 112 22.05 3.85 9.29
CA GLU A 112 23.25 4.65 8.93
C GLU A 112 24.18 3.95 7.94
N GLU A 113 24.31 2.63 8.03
CA GLU A 113 25.12 1.82 7.10
C GLU A 113 24.60 1.83 5.66
N ARG A 114 23.40 2.37 5.43
CA ARG A 114 22.66 2.37 4.16
C ARG A 114 22.24 3.77 3.68
N SER A 115 22.75 4.83 4.30
CA SER A 115 22.44 6.24 4.00
C SER A 115 23.29 6.85 2.88
#